data_AF-A0A944DQK5-F1
#
_entry.id   AF-A0A944DQK5-F1
#
_cell.length_a   1.000
_cell.length_b   1.000
_cell.length_c   1.000
_cell.angle_alpha   90.00
_cell.angle_beta   90.00
_cell.angle_gamma   90.00
#
_symmetry.space_group_name_H-M   'P 1'
#
loop_
_entity.id
_entity.type
_entity.pdbx_description
1 polymer ?
#
loop_
_entity_poly.entity_id
_entity_poly.type
_entity_poly.pdbx_seq_one_letter_code
_entity_poly.pdbx_strand_id
1 'polypeptide(L)'
;MTEIEETLLPVAGLAWISLPAYCAHHVPTKKWSPMMGAERYRVRLMFEWGGGCLWCGNNIARDKFSVGPIEERLPLSNEVQAMLNELSQWHDTSLNWDYPPDPGPWSADDYARFDEAAAKLLKSIQQELGEEFEVMYEKL
;
A
#
# COMPACT_ATOMS: atom_id res chain seq x y z
N MET A 1 -66.14 5.36 -34.95
CA MET A 1 -67.16 6.37 -35.34
C MET A 1 -68.14 6.48 -34.18
N THR A 2 -68.62 7.71 -33.91
CA THR A 2 -69.26 8.25 -32.69
C THR A 2 -68.23 8.59 -31.60
N GLU A 3 -67.58 9.76 -31.59
CA GLU A 3 -68.07 11.15 -31.70
C GLU A 3 -69.12 11.48 -30.62
N ILE A 4 -68.65 12.15 -29.57
CA ILE A 4 -69.46 13.02 -28.72
C ILE A 4 -68.58 14.25 -28.45
N GLU A 5 -68.90 15.35 -29.13
CA GLU A 5 -68.41 16.70 -28.84
C GLU A 5 -69.33 17.40 -27.82
N GLU A 6 -68.89 18.61 -27.41
CA GLU A 6 -69.59 19.69 -26.69
C GLU A 6 -69.60 19.65 -25.14
N THR A 7 -69.28 20.71 -24.38
CA THR A 7 -68.91 22.11 -24.67
C THR A 7 -68.40 22.83 -23.38
N LEU A 8 -67.40 23.70 -23.57
CA LEU A 8 -67.09 25.02 -22.97
C LEU A 8 -67.11 25.35 -21.43
N LEU A 9 -65.89 25.61 -20.92
CA LEU A 9 -65.35 26.80 -20.18
C LEU A 9 -65.91 27.22 -18.78
N PRO A 10 -65.32 28.22 -18.08
CA PRO A 10 -64.00 28.21 -17.41
C PRO A 10 -64.12 28.62 -15.92
N VAL A 11 -63.18 28.22 -15.04
CA VAL A 11 -63.01 28.90 -13.74
C VAL A 11 -61.56 29.30 -13.53
N ALA A 12 -61.35 30.62 -13.54
CA ALA A 12 -60.13 31.27 -13.14
C ALA A 12 -59.92 31.12 -11.63
N GLY A 13 -58.68 30.90 -11.21
CA GLY A 13 -58.30 30.84 -9.80
C GLY A 13 -56.80 30.72 -9.63
N LEU A 14 -56.11 31.86 -9.69
CA LEU A 14 -54.71 32.02 -9.29
C LEU A 14 -54.53 31.61 -7.83
N ALA A 15 -53.60 30.69 -7.56
CA ALA A 15 -52.79 30.72 -6.35
C ALA A 15 -51.47 29.98 -6.62
N TRP A 16 -50.45 30.78 -6.91
CA TRP A 16 -49.06 30.36 -6.90
C TRP A 16 -48.69 29.99 -5.47
N ILE A 17 -48.47 28.70 -5.21
CA ILE A 17 -47.84 28.28 -3.95
C ILE A 17 -46.55 27.56 -4.31
N SER A 18 -45.49 28.34 -4.10
CA SER A 18 -44.08 28.03 -3.99
C SER A 18 -43.78 26.55 -3.69
N LEU A 19 -43.10 25.89 -4.63
CA LEU A 19 -42.36 24.66 -4.37
C LEU A 19 -41.19 25.01 -3.44
N PRO A 20 -41.03 24.39 -2.25
CA PRO A 20 -39.78 24.49 -1.53
C PRO A 20 -38.70 23.80 -2.36
N ALA A 21 -37.70 24.59 -2.76
CA ALA A 21 -36.46 24.12 -3.33
C ALA A 21 -35.86 23.06 -2.38
N TYR A 22 -35.95 21.78 -2.75
CA TYR A 22 -35.17 20.75 -2.11
C TYR A 22 -33.72 21.02 -2.49
N CYS A 23 -32.98 21.63 -1.56
CA CYS A 23 -31.54 21.81 -1.63
C CYS A 23 -30.91 20.43 -1.85
N ALA A 24 -30.63 20.10 -3.11
CA ALA A 24 -29.70 19.05 -3.46
C ALA A 24 -28.37 19.46 -2.81
N HIS A 25 -28.06 18.85 -1.67
CA HIS A 25 -26.71 18.87 -1.13
C HIS A 25 -25.83 18.32 -2.25
N HIS A 26 -25.12 19.23 -2.90
CA HIS A 26 -24.07 18.93 -3.82
C HIS A 26 -23.04 18.13 -3.04
N VAL A 27 -23.16 16.80 -3.05
CA VAL A 27 -22.03 15.94 -2.74
C VAL A 27 -20.97 16.36 -3.76
N PRO A 28 -19.82 16.91 -3.35
CA PRO A 28 -18.78 17.19 -4.31
C PRO A 28 -18.37 15.82 -4.85
N THR A 29 -18.83 15.48 -6.05
CA THR A 29 -18.23 14.42 -6.83
C THR A 29 -16.82 14.93 -7.08
N LYS A 30 -15.84 14.43 -6.30
CA LYS A 30 -14.43 14.63 -6.60
C LYS A 30 -14.27 14.24 -8.07
N LYS A 31 -14.13 15.24 -8.94
CA LYS A 31 -13.62 15.01 -10.29
C LYS A 31 -12.23 14.45 -10.09
N TRP A 32 -12.13 13.14 -10.21
CA TRP A 32 -10.84 12.47 -10.27
C TRP A 32 -10.18 12.88 -11.58
N SER A 33 -9.07 13.61 -11.47
CA SER A 33 -8.13 13.84 -12.56
C SER A 33 -7.03 12.79 -12.44
N PRO A 34 -6.96 11.74 -13.28
CA PRO A 34 -5.79 10.88 -13.30
C PRO A 34 -4.72 11.55 -14.15
N MET A 35 -3.73 12.16 -13.49
CA MET A 35 -2.35 12.25 -13.98
C MET A 35 -1.44 12.77 -12.85
N MET A 36 -1.42 12.05 -11.73
CA MET A 36 -0.36 12.05 -10.71
C MET A 36 -0.33 10.61 -10.17
N GLY A 37 0.83 9.97 -10.21
CA GLY A 37 1.01 8.50 -10.20
C GLY A 37 0.12 7.71 -9.23
N ALA A 38 -0.31 6.52 -9.65
CA ALA A 38 -1.00 5.56 -8.79
C ALA A 38 -0.24 5.40 -7.47
N GLU A 39 -0.96 5.38 -6.34
CA GLU A 39 -0.35 5.21 -5.03
C GLU A 39 0.33 3.82 -4.98
N ARG A 40 1.65 3.80 -4.81
CA ARG A 40 2.48 2.58 -4.83
C ARG A 40 2.49 1.89 -3.47
N TYR A 41 2.52 0.56 -3.45
CA TYR A 41 2.69 -0.20 -2.21
C TYR A 41 4.11 0.02 -1.69
N ARG A 42 4.25 0.65 -0.52
CA ARG A 42 5.56 0.81 0.12
C ARG A 42 5.92 -0.45 0.86
N VAL A 43 7.10 -0.98 0.59
CA VAL A 43 7.67 -2.15 1.25
C VAL A 43 9.05 -1.77 1.79
N ARG A 44 9.34 -2.23 3.00
CA ARG A 44 10.61 -1.99 3.68
C ARG A 44 11.36 -3.31 3.74
N LEU A 45 12.57 -3.32 3.21
CA LEU A 45 13.57 -4.34 3.49
C LEU A 45 14.25 -3.95 4.80
N MET A 46 13.90 -4.61 5.89
CA MET A 46 14.37 -4.36 7.25
C MET A 46 14.43 -5.69 7.98
N PHE A 47 15.54 -5.97 8.66
CA PHE A 47 15.80 -7.28 9.24
C PHE A 47 15.49 -7.28 10.74
N GLU A 48 14.59 -8.16 11.18
CA GLU A 48 14.41 -8.49 12.60
C GLU A 48 15.09 -9.80 12.96
N TRP A 49 15.69 -9.88 14.14
CA TRP A 49 16.27 -11.13 14.64
C TRP A 49 15.21 -12.20 14.86
N GLY A 50 15.41 -13.38 14.25
CA GLY A 50 14.44 -14.49 14.29
C GLY A 50 13.09 -14.18 13.63
N GLY A 51 13.02 -13.11 12.83
CA GLY A 51 11.82 -12.63 12.17
C GLY A 51 11.93 -12.61 10.64
N GLY A 52 11.08 -11.80 10.02
CA GLY A 52 11.14 -11.55 8.57
C GLY A 52 11.99 -10.35 8.19
N CYS A 53 12.07 -10.13 6.89
CA CYS A 53 12.86 -9.12 6.21
C CYS A 53 12.00 -8.08 5.46
N LEU A 54 10.75 -8.38 5.11
CA LEU A 54 9.88 -7.51 4.31
C LEU A 54 8.65 -7.07 5.08
N TRP A 55 8.44 -5.75 5.14
CA TRP A 55 7.39 -5.14 5.97
C TRP A 55 6.62 -4.08 5.19
N CYS A 56 5.33 -3.89 5.51
CA CYS A 56 4.56 -2.78 4.95
C CYS A 56 5.14 -1.43 5.40
N GLY A 57 5.28 -0.50 4.45
CA GLY A 57 5.77 0.87 4.67
C GLY A 57 4.71 1.96 4.53
N ASN A 58 3.47 1.61 4.16
CA ASN A 58 2.32 2.53 4.14
C ASN A 58 0.99 1.80 4.43
N ASN A 59 -0.07 2.58 4.62
CA ASN A 59 -1.39 2.05 4.94
C ASN A 59 -1.96 1.18 3.80
N ILE A 60 -1.80 1.59 2.53
CA ILE A 60 -2.33 0.80 1.41
C ILE A 60 -1.65 -0.57 1.28
N ALA A 61 -0.35 -0.68 1.59
CA ALA A 61 0.34 -1.97 1.66
C ALA A 61 -0.17 -2.78 2.85
N ARG A 62 -0.33 -2.18 4.03
CA ARG A 62 -0.84 -2.87 5.22
C ARG A 62 -2.27 -3.39 5.01
N ASP A 63 -3.14 -2.61 4.38
CA ASP A 63 -4.52 -3.02 4.11
C ASP A 63 -4.56 -4.18 3.11
N LYS A 64 -3.58 -4.27 2.21
CA LYS A 64 -3.44 -5.34 1.21
C LYS A 64 -2.78 -6.61 1.77
N PHE A 65 -1.70 -6.46 2.53
CA PHE A 65 -0.81 -7.57 2.93
C PHE A 65 -0.86 -7.90 4.43
N SER A 66 -1.70 -7.19 5.20
CA SER A 66 -1.84 -7.32 6.65
C SER A 66 -0.62 -6.87 7.45
N VAL A 67 -0.58 -7.22 8.74
CA VAL A 67 0.51 -6.92 9.68
C VAL A 67 1.54 -8.04 9.73
N GLY A 68 2.74 -7.71 10.21
CA GLY A 68 3.86 -8.63 10.30
C GLY A 68 4.68 -8.70 9.00
N PRO A 69 5.60 -9.67 8.91
CA PRO A 69 6.40 -9.87 7.71
C PRO A 69 5.51 -10.36 6.54
N ILE A 70 5.86 -9.95 5.32
CA ILE A 70 4.99 -10.08 4.12
C ILE A 70 5.62 -10.83 2.94
N GLU A 71 6.80 -11.42 3.09
CA GLU A 71 7.57 -12.10 2.02
C GLU A 71 6.72 -13.15 1.29
N GLU A 72 6.02 -14.00 2.04
CA GLU A 72 5.17 -15.07 1.51
C GLU A 72 3.92 -14.56 0.78
N ARG A 73 3.58 -13.26 0.94
CA ARG A 73 2.41 -12.62 0.32
C ARG A 73 2.78 -11.82 -0.92
N LEU A 74 4.08 -11.64 -1.18
CA LEU A 74 4.59 -10.95 -2.34
C LEU A 74 4.85 -11.93 -3.49
N PRO A 75 4.66 -11.53 -4.75
CA PRO A 75 4.89 -12.39 -5.90
C PRO A 75 6.40 -12.51 -6.22
N LEU A 76 7.19 -12.96 -5.26
CA LEU A 76 8.65 -13.13 -5.39
C LEU A 76 9.01 -14.55 -5.81
N SER A 77 10.06 -14.69 -6.60
CA SER A 77 10.62 -15.97 -7.00
C SER A 77 11.19 -16.74 -5.79
N ASN A 78 11.27 -18.08 -5.93
CA ASN A 78 11.91 -18.91 -4.92
C ASN A 78 13.39 -18.55 -4.70
N GLU A 79 14.06 -18.01 -5.73
CA GLU A 79 15.44 -17.54 -5.64
C GLU A 79 15.56 -16.31 -4.73
N VAL A 80 14.70 -15.31 -4.93
CA VAL A 80 14.67 -14.12 -4.06
C VAL A 80 14.24 -14.47 -2.64
N GLN A 81 13.27 -15.37 -2.48
CA GLN A 81 12.86 -15.87 -1.16
C GLN A 81 14.02 -16.60 -0.45
N ALA A 82 14.81 -17.40 -1.17
CA ALA A 82 15.99 -18.04 -0.61
C ALA A 82 17.05 -17.02 -0.18
N MET A 83 17.34 -16.01 -1.01
CA MET A 83 18.27 -14.93 -0.66
C MET A 83 17.81 -14.11 0.55
N LEU A 84 16.50 -13.83 0.66
CA LEU A 84 15.93 -13.16 1.84
C LEU A 84 16.18 -13.96 3.12
N ASN A 85 15.94 -15.27 3.06
CA ASN A 85 16.17 -16.18 4.18
C ASN A 85 17.67 -16.29 4.53
N GLU A 86 18.55 -16.38 3.53
CA GLU A 86 20.01 -16.40 3.75
C GLU A 86 20.51 -15.13 4.43
N LEU A 87 20.07 -13.94 3.97
CA LEU A 87 20.45 -12.67 4.60
C LEU A 87 19.83 -12.53 5.99
N SER A 88 18.61 -13.03 6.23
CA SER A 88 18.01 -13.06 7.57
C SER A 88 18.88 -13.87 8.54
N GLN A 89 19.26 -15.09 8.15
CA GLN A 89 20.11 -15.96 8.96
C GLN A 89 21.50 -15.37 9.18
N TRP A 90 22.06 -14.67 8.19
CA TRP A 90 23.31 -13.94 8.39
C TRP A 90 23.11 -12.78 9.37
N HIS A 91 22.05 -11.98 9.25
CA HIS A 91 21.72 -10.92 10.18
C HIS A 91 21.56 -11.41 11.62
N ASP A 92 20.99 -12.60 11.84
CA ASP A 92 20.90 -13.23 13.17
C ASP A 92 22.28 -13.38 13.83
N THR A 93 23.36 -13.51 13.06
CA THR A 93 24.72 -13.60 13.63
C THR A 93 25.26 -12.25 14.12
N SER A 94 24.58 -11.14 13.83
CA SER A 94 24.93 -9.81 14.36
C SER A 94 24.54 -9.64 15.83
N LEU A 95 23.65 -10.49 16.35
CA LEU A 95 23.23 -10.46 17.75
C LEU A 95 24.21 -11.21 18.65
N ASN A 96 24.54 -10.64 19.80
CA ASN A 96 25.14 -11.39 20.89
C ASN A 96 24.08 -12.29 21.55
N TRP A 97 23.98 -13.55 21.12
CA TRP A 97 22.98 -14.49 21.63
C TRP A 97 23.19 -14.88 23.10
N ASP A 98 24.41 -14.80 23.61
CA ASP A 98 24.71 -15.12 25.02
C ASP A 98 24.18 -14.02 25.96
N TYR A 99 24.31 -12.76 25.54
CA TYR A 99 23.78 -11.62 26.27
C TYR A 99 23.39 -10.47 25.31
N PRO A 100 22.13 -10.46 24.81
CA PRO A 100 21.64 -9.51 23.81
C PRO A 100 21.83 -8.02 24.09
N PRO A 101 21.84 -7.55 25.37
CA PRO A 101 22.09 -6.15 25.65
C PRO A 101 23.52 -5.67 25.33
N ASP A 102 24.49 -6.57 25.22
CA ASP A 102 25.86 -6.22 24.87
C ASP A 102 26.01 -6.03 23.34
N PRO A 103 27.06 -5.30 22.89
CA PRO A 103 27.35 -5.18 21.47
C PRO A 103 27.46 -6.54 20.77
N GLY A 104 26.91 -6.61 19.57
CA GLY A 104 27.02 -7.76 18.68
C GLY A 104 28.45 -8.09 18.28
N PRO A 105 28.72 -9.32 17.80
CA PRO A 105 30.06 -9.75 17.40
C PRO A 105 30.54 -9.13 16.08
N TRP A 106 29.66 -8.49 15.31
CA TRP A 106 30.02 -7.88 14.03
C TRP A 106 30.90 -6.64 14.19
N SER A 107 31.95 -6.59 13.37
CA SER A 107 32.77 -5.40 13.16
C SER A 107 32.09 -4.43 12.18
N ALA A 108 32.62 -3.21 12.08
CA ALA A 108 32.16 -2.25 11.07
C ALA A 108 32.26 -2.79 9.63
N ASP A 109 33.28 -3.60 9.34
CA ASP A 109 33.46 -4.24 8.02
C ASP A 109 32.44 -5.36 7.77
N ASP A 110 31.94 -6.03 8.81
CA ASP A 110 30.83 -6.98 8.68
C ASP A 110 29.52 -6.25 8.32
N TYR A 111 29.20 -5.15 9.02
CA TYR A 111 28.03 -4.31 8.70
C TYR A 111 28.11 -3.76 7.28
N ALA A 112 29.28 -3.28 6.84
CA ALA A 112 29.46 -2.78 5.47
C ALA A 112 29.21 -3.87 4.41
N ARG A 113 29.75 -5.09 4.63
CA ARG A 113 29.51 -6.23 3.73
C ARG A 113 28.04 -6.64 3.70
N PHE A 114 27.36 -6.59 4.84
CA PHE A 114 25.94 -6.87 4.92
C PHE A 114 25.12 -5.83 4.14
N ASP A 115 25.41 -4.53 4.33
CA ASP A 115 24.77 -3.44 3.60
C ASP A 115 24.91 -3.58 2.08
N GLU A 116 26.08 -3.98 1.60
CA GLU A 116 26.30 -4.25 0.18
C GLU A 116 25.48 -5.43 -0.33
N ALA A 117 25.35 -6.49 0.47
CA ALA A 117 24.53 -7.66 0.14
C ALA A 117 23.04 -7.30 0.13
N ALA A 118 22.55 -6.59 1.14
CA ALA A 118 21.18 -6.11 1.23
C ALA A 118 20.84 -5.17 0.06
N ALA A 119 21.76 -4.29 -0.35
CA ALA A 119 21.57 -3.42 -1.51
C ALA A 119 21.50 -4.19 -2.84
N LYS A 120 22.20 -5.32 -2.97
CA LYS A 120 22.08 -6.21 -4.15
C LYS A 120 20.73 -6.92 -4.15
N LEU A 121 20.32 -7.49 -3.02
CA LEU A 121 19.02 -8.14 -2.89
C LEU A 121 17.86 -7.16 -3.13
N LEU A 122 17.96 -5.93 -2.63
CA LEU A 122 16.98 -4.87 -2.88
C LEU A 122 16.74 -4.66 -4.38
N LYS A 123 17.80 -4.66 -5.20
CA LYS A 123 17.67 -4.51 -6.66
C LYS A 123 16.91 -5.67 -7.28
N SER A 124 17.18 -6.91 -6.86
CA SER A 124 16.44 -8.09 -7.34
C SER A 124 14.95 -8.01 -6.98
N ILE A 125 14.64 -7.62 -5.73
CA ILE A 125 13.25 -7.45 -5.28
C ILE A 125 12.54 -6.35 -6.09
N GLN A 126 13.18 -5.20 -6.30
CA GLN A 126 12.62 -4.10 -7.09
C GLN A 126 12.36 -4.52 -8.54
N GLN A 127 13.24 -5.33 -9.13
CA GLN A 127 13.06 -5.86 -10.49
C GLN A 127 11.88 -6.82 -10.59
N GLU A 128 11.69 -7.70 -9.62
CA GLU A 128 10.58 -8.67 -9.63
C GLU A 128 9.22 -8.02 -9.32
N LEU A 129 9.17 -7.07 -8.38
CA LEU A 129 7.91 -6.44 -7.98
C LEU A 129 7.45 -5.34 -8.94
N GLY A 130 8.37 -4.70 -9.66
CA GLY A 130 8.06 -3.68 -10.65
C GLY A 130 7.53 -2.37 -10.06
N GLU A 131 6.94 -1.54 -10.94
CA GLU A 131 6.62 -0.14 -10.64
C GLU A 131 5.44 0.06 -9.68
N GLU A 132 4.62 -0.96 -9.46
CA GLU A 132 3.52 -0.91 -8.47
C GLU A 132 4.04 -0.81 -7.02
N PHE A 133 5.30 -1.18 -6.80
CA PHE A 133 5.93 -1.21 -5.49
C PHE A 133 7.01 -0.12 -5.36
N GLU A 134 7.12 0.42 -4.16
CA GLU A 134 8.23 1.24 -3.72
C GLU A 134 8.94 0.48 -2.60
N VAL A 135 10.05 -0.18 -2.94
CA VAL A 135 10.82 -0.99 -1.99
C VAL A 135 12.04 -0.20 -1.54
N MET A 136 12.23 -0.06 -0.23
CA MET A 136 13.33 0.69 0.38
C MET A 136 14.07 -0.18 1.38
N TYR A 137 15.40 -0.11 1.40
CA TYR A 137 16.22 -0.73 2.44
C TYR A 137 16.37 0.19 3.64
N GLU A 138 16.02 -0.30 4.83
CA GLU A 138 16.32 0.34 6.11
C GLU A 138 17.60 -0.28 6.67
N LYS A 139 18.66 0.51 6.71
CA LYS A 139 19.97 0.07 7.22
C LYS A 139 19.92 -0.27 8.70
N LEU A 140 20.77 -1.22 9.10
CA LEU A 140 21.03 -1.60 10.49
C LEU A 140 21.76 -0.50 11.27
#